data_AF-C1AEP4-F1
#
_entry.id   AF-C1AEP4-F1
#
_cell.length_a   1.000
_cell.length_b   1.000
_cell.length_c   1.000
_cell.angle_alpha   90.00
_cell.angle_beta   90.00
_cell.angle_gamma   90.00
#
_symmetry.space_group_name_H-M   'P 1'
#
loop_
_entity.id
_entity.type
_entity.pdbx_description
1 polymer ?
#
loop_
_entity_poly.entity_id
_entity_poly.type
_entity_poly.pdbx_seq_one_letter_code
_entity_poly.pdbx_strand_id
1 'polypeptide(L)'
;MTTLNLIELTCPVCASDFRSQTVVATNGHGGKRTDFHERASGMQPLPYFVHLCTQCGYAGVTRDFDDDVALSDLLREQVWDDLAPTLHEASPSGSLKYEHAAKVAEWQGNDPRYLADLYLRAAWCCVDEQDTEAERFFRRKAAWRFMDALADFDTVPADERAVITYLVGELWRRIGDERQAAEWFDRVVAEITDPVGQSWILMTAEQQKVEPREWFT
;
A
#
# COMPACT_ATOMS: atom_id res chain seq x y z
N MET A 1 15.83 -15.33 -4.84
CA MET A 1 14.99 -15.17 -6.04
C MET A 1 13.54 -15.31 -5.61
N THR A 2 12.61 -14.55 -6.18
CA THR A 2 11.18 -14.69 -5.88
C THR A 2 10.62 -15.96 -6.55
N THR A 3 9.86 -16.76 -5.79
CA THR A 3 9.21 -17.98 -6.25
C THR A 3 7.72 -17.86 -6.04
N LEU A 4 6.95 -18.18 -7.09
CA LEU A 4 5.50 -18.09 -7.10
C LEU A 4 4.88 -19.49 -7.19
N ASN A 5 3.69 -19.65 -6.60
CA ASN A 5 2.84 -20.81 -6.79
C ASN A 5 1.54 -20.39 -7.49
N LEU A 6 1.02 -21.25 -8.37
CA LEU A 6 -0.30 -21.06 -8.96
C LEU A 6 -1.37 -21.46 -7.92
N ILE A 7 -2.41 -20.64 -7.80
CA ILE A 7 -3.57 -20.90 -6.95
C ILE A 7 -4.86 -20.73 -7.76
N GLU A 8 -5.91 -21.41 -7.34
CA GLU A 8 -7.27 -21.25 -7.86
C GLU A 8 -8.11 -20.57 -6.79
N LEU A 9 -8.87 -19.56 -7.19
CA LEU A 9 -9.69 -18.72 -6.30
C LEU A 9 -11.09 -18.58 -6.90
N THR A 10 -12.09 -18.52 -6.04
CA THR A 10 -13.48 -18.23 -6.42
C THR A 10 -13.85 -16.84 -5.93
N CYS A 11 -14.32 -15.97 -6.83
CA CYS A 11 -14.65 -14.61 -6.44
C CYS A 11 -15.91 -14.56 -5.56
N PRO A 12 -15.87 -13.97 -4.35
CA PRO A 12 -17.04 -13.91 -3.45
C PRO A 12 -18.15 -13.00 -3.98
N VAL A 13 -17.86 -12.10 -4.94
CA VAL A 13 -18.84 -11.17 -5.54
C VAL A 13 -19.61 -11.82 -6.69
N CYS A 14 -18.91 -12.40 -7.68
CA CYS A 14 -19.52 -12.89 -8.91
C CYS A 14 -19.45 -14.42 -9.08
N ALA A 15 -18.91 -15.16 -8.11
CA ALA A 15 -18.73 -16.61 -8.12
C ALA A 15 -17.90 -17.15 -9.30
N SER A 16 -17.15 -16.29 -10.00
CA SER A 16 -16.26 -16.71 -11.08
C SER A 16 -14.99 -17.30 -10.52
N ASP A 17 -14.62 -18.49 -11.01
CA ASP A 17 -13.34 -19.12 -10.72
C ASP A 17 -12.23 -18.50 -11.59
N PHE A 18 -11.08 -18.24 -10.98
CA PHE A 18 -9.93 -17.72 -11.69
C PHE A 18 -8.61 -18.23 -11.10
N ARG A 19 -7.58 -18.20 -11.95
CA ARG A 19 -6.22 -18.55 -11.55
C ARG A 19 -5.45 -17.31 -11.15
N SER A 20 -4.71 -17.41 -10.06
CA SER A 20 -3.79 -16.37 -9.61
C SER A 20 -2.44 -16.98 -9.25
N GLN A 21 -1.48 -16.12 -8.91
CA GLN A 21 -0.18 -16.52 -8.40
C GLN A 21 0.03 -15.88 -7.03
N THR A 22 0.59 -16.64 -6.10
CA THR A 22 0.97 -16.16 -4.76
C THR A 22 2.44 -16.40 -4.49
N VAL A 23 3.03 -15.58 -3.62
CA VAL A 23 4.45 -15.65 -3.27
C VAL A 23 4.69 -16.79 -2.29
N VAL A 24 5.59 -17.72 -2.65
CA VAL A 24 6.05 -18.80 -1.76
C VAL A 24 7.27 -18.34 -0.97
N ALA A 25 8.21 -17.70 -1.65
CA ALA A 25 9.44 -17.19 -1.07
C ALA A 25 9.93 -15.99 -1.88
N THR A 26 10.56 -15.04 -1.22
CA THR A 26 11.22 -13.91 -1.87
C THR A 26 12.52 -13.55 -1.14
N ASN A 27 13.26 -12.58 -1.69
CA ASN A 27 14.51 -12.09 -1.13
C ASN A 27 14.44 -10.58 -0.94
N GLY A 28 15.20 -10.02 0.00
CA GLY A 28 15.30 -8.58 0.24
C GLY A 28 16.56 -7.94 -0.34
N HIS A 29 17.18 -8.55 -1.36
CA HIS A 29 18.49 -8.11 -1.86
C HIS A 29 18.42 -6.96 -2.89
N GLY A 30 17.23 -6.39 -3.14
CA GLY A 30 17.03 -5.26 -4.06
C GLY A 30 17.19 -3.89 -3.39
N GLY A 31 17.51 -3.86 -2.09
CA GLY A 31 17.61 -2.64 -1.30
C GLY A 31 16.27 -2.15 -0.77
N LYS A 32 16.32 -1.15 0.11
CA LYS A 32 15.15 -0.54 0.73
C LYS A 32 15.14 0.96 0.44
N ARG A 33 14.06 1.45 -0.17
CA ARG A 33 13.87 2.89 -0.39
C ARG A 33 13.52 3.60 0.90
N THR A 34 13.71 4.91 0.94
CA THR A 34 13.44 5.73 2.13
C THR A 34 11.95 5.87 2.47
N ASP A 35 11.05 5.52 1.54
CA ASP A 35 9.61 5.31 1.79
C ASP A 35 9.28 3.87 2.25
N PHE A 36 10.29 3.11 2.69
CA PHE A 36 10.22 1.72 3.15
C PHE A 36 9.90 0.65 2.10
N HIS A 37 9.89 0.99 0.80
CA HIS A 37 9.76 -0.01 -0.26
C HIS A 37 10.96 -0.96 -0.26
N GLU A 38 10.75 -2.19 0.23
CA GLU A 38 11.71 -3.29 0.15
C GLU A 38 11.62 -3.99 -1.19
N ARG A 39 12.74 -4.05 -1.92
CA ARG A 39 12.78 -4.65 -3.25
C ARG A 39 13.47 -6.00 -3.23
N ALA A 40 13.01 -6.88 -4.11
CA ALA A 40 13.71 -8.11 -4.42
C ALA A 40 14.75 -7.87 -5.51
N SER A 41 15.82 -8.66 -5.50
CA SER A 41 16.62 -8.86 -6.71
C SER A 41 15.83 -9.75 -7.68
N GLY A 42 15.55 -9.23 -8.87
CA GLY A 42 14.75 -9.90 -9.91
C GLY A 42 13.27 -9.52 -9.85
N MET A 43 12.40 -10.53 -9.94
CA MET A 43 10.95 -10.36 -9.94
C MET A 43 10.45 -9.81 -8.60
N GLN A 44 9.68 -8.72 -8.66
CA GLN A 44 9.12 -8.09 -7.46
C GLN A 44 7.91 -8.89 -6.95
N PRO A 45 7.86 -9.21 -5.64
CA PRO A 45 6.80 -10.04 -5.05
C PRO A 45 5.49 -9.28 -4.85
N LEU A 46 5.57 -7.94 -4.74
CA LEU A 46 4.46 -7.10 -4.27
C LEU A 46 3.13 -7.28 -5.04
N PRO A 47 3.11 -7.37 -6.39
CA PRO A 47 1.87 -7.56 -7.16
C PRO A 47 1.16 -8.90 -6.96
N TYR A 48 1.79 -9.84 -6.24
CA TYR A 48 1.31 -11.21 -6.04
C TYR A 48 0.78 -11.47 -4.62
N PHE A 49 0.84 -10.46 -3.74
CA PHE A 49 0.19 -10.55 -2.41
C PHE A 49 -1.29 -10.16 -2.43
N VAL A 50 -1.77 -9.56 -3.53
CA VAL A 50 -3.17 -9.20 -3.76
C VAL A 50 -3.66 -9.86 -5.04
N HIS A 51 -4.89 -10.32 -5.02
CA HIS A 51 -5.56 -10.98 -6.13
C HIS A 51 -6.73 -10.13 -6.59
N LEU A 52 -7.01 -10.17 -7.90
CA LEU A 52 -8.11 -9.43 -8.51
C LEU A 52 -8.90 -10.37 -9.41
N CYS A 53 -10.22 -10.33 -9.26
CA CYS A 53 -11.15 -11.00 -10.17
C CYS A 53 -11.29 -10.18 -11.45
N THR A 54 -10.87 -10.72 -12.58
CA THR A 54 -10.93 -10.05 -13.89
C THR A 54 -12.33 -10.00 -14.50
N GLN A 55 -13.37 -10.45 -13.79
CA GLN A 55 -14.77 -10.35 -14.21
C GLN A 55 -15.47 -9.13 -13.60
N CYS A 56 -15.37 -8.94 -12.28
CA CYS A 56 -16.07 -7.86 -11.58
C CYS A 56 -15.14 -6.81 -10.95
N GLY A 57 -13.84 -7.08 -10.87
CA GLY A 57 -12.87 -6.15 -10.31
C GLY A 57 -12.71 -6.26 -8.80
N TYR A 58 -13.40 -7.18 -8.12
CA TYR A 58 -13.14 -7.44 -6.69
C TYR A 58 -11.67 -7.80 -6.47
N ALA A 59 -11.04 -7.17 -5.48
CA ALA A 59 -9.64 -7.44 -5.14
C ALA A 59 -9.43 -7.49 -3.63
N GLY A 60 -8.49 -8.33 -3.22
CA GLY A 60 -8.18 -8.60 -1.81
C GLY A 60 -6.97 -9.53 -1.65
N VAL A 61 -6.58 -9.82 -0.42
CA VAL A 61 -5.60 -10.86 -0.11
C VAL A 61 -6.24 -12.25 -0.23
N THR A 62 -5.45 -13.32 -0.17
CA THR A 62 -5.96 -14.69 -0.40
C THR A 62 -7.16 -15.06 0.48
N ARG A 63 -7.14 -14.72 1.77
CA ARG A 63 -8.25 -14.98 2.71
C ARG A 63 -9.55 -14.25 2.38
N ASP A 64 -9.49 -13.17 1.59
CA ASP A 64 -10.69 -12.42 1.20
C ASP A 64 -11.48 -13.17 0.10
N PHE A 65 -10.99 -14.34 -0.33
CA PHE A 65 -11.63 -15.26 -1.27
C PHE A 65 -12.02 -16.60 -0.61
N ASP A 66 -11.95 -16.71 0.72
CA ASP A 66 -12.36 -17.93 1.43
C ASP A 66 -13.89 -18.12 1.36
N ASP A 67 -14.36 -19.37 1.45
CA ASP A 67 -15.77 -19.73 1.27
C ASP A 67 -16.72 -19.10 2.32
N ASP A 68 -16.20 -18.69 3.47
CA ASP A 68 -16.96 -18.08 4.58
C ASP A 68 -17.05 -16.54 4.50
N VAL A 69 -16.46 -15.94 3.46
CA VAL A 69 -16.52 -14.48 3.24
C VAL A 69 -17.94 -14.05 2.87
N ALA A 70 -18.60 -13.36 3.80
CA ALA A 70 -19.92 -12.78 3.59
C ALA A 70 -19.81 -11.29 3.21
N LEU A 71 -20.22 -10.96 1.99
CA LEU A 71 -20.25 -9.59 1.47
C LEU A 71 -21.69 -9.05 1.42
N SER A 72 -21.87 -7.78 1.80
CA SER A 72 -23.15 -7.08 1.68
C SER A 72 -23.55 -6.89 0.22
N ASP A 73 -24.85 -6.81 -0.06
CA ASP A 73 -25.37 -6.55 -1.41
C ASP A 73 -24.87 -5.19 -1.95
N LEU A 74 -24.81 -4.17 -1.08
CA LEU A 74 -24.27 -2.87 -1.43
C LEU A 74 -22.83 -2.95 -1.93
N LEU A 75 -21.97 -3.73 -1.26
CA LEU A 75 -20.59 -3.90 -1.69
C LEU A 75 -20.51 -4.60 -3.05
N ARG A 76 -21.36 -5.61 -3.27
CA ARG A 76 -21.44 -6.32 -4.56
C ARG A 76 -21.82 -5.36 -5.69
N GLU A 77 -22.81 -4.51 -5.46
CA GLU A 77 -23.25 -3.47 -6.41
C GLU A 77 -22.12 -2.48 -6.70
N GLN A 78 -21.46 -1.94 -5.68
CA GLN A 78 -20.34 -0.99 -5.84
C GLN A 78 -19.18 -1.59 -6.65
N VAL A 79 -18.84 -2.86 -6.42
CA VAL A 79 -17.81 -3.56 -7.19
C VAL A 79 -18.19 -3.60 -8.67
N TRP A 80 -19.43 -3.94 -9.01
CA TRP A 80 -19.88 -4.00 -10.39
C TRP A 80 -19.94 -2.62 -11.07
N ASP A 81 -20.42 -1.61 -10.35
CA ASP A 81 -20.64 -0.28 -10.92
C ASP A 81 -19.34 0.52 -11.06
N ASP A 82 -18.43 0.39 -10.10
CA ASP A 82 -17.23 1.24 -10.03
C ASP A 82 -15.92 0.52 -10.43
N LEU A 83 -15.81 -0.80 -10.23
CA LEU A 83 -14.57 -1.54 -10.48
C LEU A 83 -14.59 -2.35 -11.77
N ALA A 84 -15.71 -2.99 -12.13
CA ALA A 84 -15.78 -3.74 -13.38
C ALA A 84 -15.47 -2.87 -14.63
N PRO A 85 -15.92 -1.60 -14.73
CA PRO A 85 -15.64 -0.78 -15.91
C PRO A 85 -14.18 -0.38 -16.10
N THR A 86 -13.35 -0.43 -15.06
CA THR A 86 -11.91 -0.09 -15.13
C THR A 86 -11.05 -1.27 -15.61
N LEU A 87 -11.64 -2.46 -15.75
CA LEU A 87 -10.95 -3.64 -16.26
C LEU A 87 -10.80 -3.55 -17.78
N HIS A 88 -9.63 -3.10 -18.23
CA HIS A 88 -9.31 -2.99 -19.65
C HIS A 88 -8.31 -4.04 -20.15
N GLU A 89 -7.59 -4.70 -19.23
CA GLU A 89 -6.50 -5.60 -19.54
C GLU A 89 -6.79 -7.04 -19.08
N ALA A 90 -6.32 -8.00 -19.88
CA ALA A 90 -6.41 -9.42 -19.52
C ALA A 90 -5.52 -9.79 -18.30
N SER A 91 -4.46 -9.01 -18.06
CA SER A 91 -3.54 -9.20 -16.93
C SER A 91 -3.41 -7.89 -16.14
N PRO A 92 -4.21 -7.70 -15.09
CA PRO A 92 -4.19 -6.49 -14.27
C PRO A 92 -2.81 -6.16 -13.70
N SER A 93 -2.42 -4.89 -13.76
CA SER A 93 -1.20 -4.37 -13.13
C SER A 93 -1.24 -4.53 -11.60
N GLY A 94 -0.08 -4.50 -10.95
CA GLY A 94 -0.01 -4.56 -9.50
C GLY A 94 -0.70 -3.35 -8.85
N SER A 95 -0.47 -2.16 -9.41
CA SER A 95 -1.10 -0.92 -8.96
C SER A 95 -2.63 -0.98 -9.00
N LEU A 96 -3.22 -1.50 -10.07
CA LEU A 96 -4.67 -1.64 -10.21
C LEU A 96 -5.25 -2.60 -9.18
N LYS A 97 -4.58 -3.73 -8.91
CA LYS A 97 -5.01 -4.68 -7.88
C LYS A 97 -5.08 -4.02 -6.51
N TYR A 98 -4.05 -3.27 -6.13
CA TYR A 98 -4.03 -2.56 -4.84
C TYR A 98 -5.03 -1.40 -4.79
N GLU A 99 -5.26 -0.68 -5.90
CA GLU A 99 -6.32 0.34 -5.95
C GLU A 99 -7.70 -0.27 -5.69
N HIS A 100 -8.01 -1.37 -6.37
CA HIS A 100 -9.28 -2.07 -6.20
C HIS A 100 -9.43 -2.61 -4.78
N ALA A 101 -8.37 -3.21 -4.23
CA ALA A 101 -8.37 -3.67 -2.85
C ALA A 101 -8.60 -2.53 -1.85
N ALA A 102 -8.01 -1.35 -2.09
CA ALA A 102 -8.24 -0.17 -1.25
C ALA A 102 -9.68 0.32 -1.32
N LYS A 103 -10.31 0.33 -2.51
CA LYS A 103 -11.73 0.70 -2.67
C LYS A 103 -12.66 -0.28 -1.96
N VAL A 104 -12.42 -1.59 -2.15
CA VAL A 104 -13.17 -2.64 -1.44
C VAL A 104 -13.03 -2.48 0.08
N ALA A 105 -11.82 -2.30 0.58
CA ALA A 105 -11.56 -2.12 2.00
C ALA A 105 -12.24 -0.85 2.56
N GLU A 106 -12.26 0.24 1.79
CA GLU A 106 -12.93 1.49 2.15
C GLU A 106 -14.45 1.31 2.26
N TRP A 107 -15.07 0.62 1.31
CA TRP A 107 -16.51 0.33 1.35
C TRP A 107 -16.91 -0.64 2.46
N GLN A 108 -15.97 -1.48 2.89
CA GLN A 108 -16.14 -2.34 4.07
C GLN A 108 -15.88 -1.60 5.40
N GLY A 109 -15.49 -0.33 5.35
CA GLY A 109 -15.26 0.49 6.56
C GLY A 109 -13.98 0.13 7.31
N ASN A 110 -12.95 -0.38 6.61
CA ASN A 110 -11.65 -0.63 7.23
C ASN A 110 -10.99 0.67 7.67
N ASP A 111 -10.08 0.56 8.64
CA ASP A 111 -9.41 1.70 9.24
C ASP A 111 -8.51 2.45 8.23
N PRO A 112 -8.29 3.77 8.42
CA PRO A 112 -7.49 4.56 7.49
C PRO A 112 -6.04 4.08 7.36
N ARG A 113 -5.45 3.45 8.38
CA ARG A 113 -4.08 2.93 8.31
C ARG A 113 -4.01 1.78 7.30
N TYR A 114 -4.97 0.86 7.32
CA TYR A 114 -5.04 -0.21 6.34
C TYR A 114 -5.19 0.32 4.91
N LEU A 115 -6.07 1.30 4.70
CA LEU A 115 -6.22 1.96 3.39
C LEU A 115 -4.93 2.63 2.92
N ALA A 116 -4.21 3.29 3.84
CA ALA A 116 -2.93 3.94 3.55
C ALA A 116 -1.86 2.94 3.08
N ASP A 117 -1.77 1.76 3.73
CA ASP A 117 -0.85 0.70 3.33
C ASP A 117 -1.16 0.18 1.92
N LEU A 118 -2.44 -0.05 1.60
CA LEU A 118 -2.84 -0.48 0.26
C LEU A 118 -2.47 0.55 -0.82
N TYR A 119 -2.74 1.84 -0.59
CA TYR A 119 -2.34 2.88 -1.54
C TYR A 119 -0.82 3.06 -1.65
N LEU A 120 -0.08 2.88 -0.54
CA LEU A 120 1.38 2.93 -0.59
C LEU A 120 1.94 1.80 -1.45
N ARG A 121 1.40 0.59 -1.30
CA ARG A 121 1.77 -0.57 -2.13
C ARG A 121 1.38 -0.38 -3.59
N ALA A 122 0.24 0.25 -3.88
CA ALA A 122 -0.11 0.66 -5.24
C ALA A 122 0.96 1.58 -5.84
N ALA A 123 1.40 2.60 -5.08
CA ALA A 123 2.48 3.50 -5.51
C ALA A 123 3.81 2.77 -5.75
N TRP A 124 4.15 1.80 -4.90
CA TRP A 124 5.34 0.97 -5.09
C TRP A 124 5.26 0.10 -6.35
N CYS A 125 4.09 -0.47 -6.67
CA CYS A 125 3.89 -1.15 -7.94
C CYS A 125 4.06 -0.21 -9.14
N CYS A 126 3.55 1.03 -9.07
CA CYS A 126 3.74 2.03 -10.14
C CYS A 126 5.22 2.33 -10.44
N VAL A 127 6.11 2.22 -9.45
CA VAL A 127 7.56 2.39 -9.64
C VAL A 127 8.11 1.32 -10.57
N ASP A 128 7.68 0.07 -10.38
CA ASP A 128 8.10 -1.06 -11.21
C ASP A 128 7.42 -1.04 -12.60
N GLU A 129 6.20 -0.51 -12.65
CA GLU A 129 5.42 -0.31 -13.89
C GLU A 129 5.85 0.95 -14.68
N GLN A 130 6.72 1.78 -14.10
CA GLN A 130 7.22 3.04 -14.68
C GLN A 130 6.13 4.11 -14.92
N ASP A 131 5.01 4.03 -14.20
CA ASP A 131 3.93 5.02 -14.26
C ASP A 131 4.11 6.09 -13.18
N THR A 132 4.83 7.15 -13.53
CA THR A 132 5.14 8.24 -12.60
C THR A 132 3.91 9.10 -12.22
N GLU A 133 2.87 9.12 -13.05
CA GLU A 133 1.65 9.89 -12.75
C GLU A 133 0.81 9.15 -11.72
N ALA A 134 0.59 7.85 -11.94
CA ALA A 134 -0.09 6.98 -10.98
C ALA A 134 0.70 6.87 -9.66
N GLU A 135 2.04 6.78 -9.70
CA GLU A 135 2.88 6.79 -8.51
C GLU A 135 2.60 8.02 -7.63
N ARG A 136 2.56 9.22 -8.23
CA ARG A 136 2.28 10.47 -7.50
C ARG A 136 0.85 10.49 -6.95
N PHE A 137 -0.11 10.00 -7.72
CA PHE A 137 -1.51 9.91 -7.31
C PHE A 137 -1.67 9.02 -6.07
N PHE A 138 -1.11 7.81 -6.10
CA PHE A 138 -1.23 6.87 -5.00
C PHE A 138 -0.44 7.29 -3.75
N ARG A 139 0.76 7.88 -3.91
CA ARG A 139 1.49 8.46 -2.77
C ARG A 139 0.71 9.55 -2.07
N ARG A 140 0.04 10.42 -2.83
CA ARG A 140 -0.83 11.45 -2.25
C ARG A 140 -1.97 10.81 -1.47
N LYS A 141 -2.67 9.83 -2.04
CA LYS A 141 -3.75 9.11 -1.33
C LYS A 141 -3.26 8.44 -0.04
N ALA A 142 -2.12 7.75 -0.11
CA ALA A 142 -1.51 7.11 1.05
C ALA A 142 -1.17 8.13 2.15
N ALA A 143 -0.56 9.26 1.79
CA ALA A 143 -0.24 10.32 2.73
C ALA A 143 -1.48 10.84 3.45
N TRP A 144 -2.57 11.11 2.73
CA TRP A 144 -3.84 11.55 3.34
C TRP A 144 -4.41 10.51 4.29
N ARG A 145 -4.43 9.23 3.90
CA ARG A 145 -4.96 8.17 4.76
C ARG A 145 -4.11 7.90 6.00
N PHE A 146 -2.78 8.03 5.91
CA PHE A 146 -1.92 8.02 7.10
C PHE A 146 -2.17 9.23 8.01
N MET A 147 -2.44 10.41 7.45
CA MET A 147 -2.81 11.60 8.23
C MET A 147 -4.13 11.38 8.97
N ASP A 148 -5.14 10.82 8.30
CA ASP A 148 -6.41 10.44 8.91
C ASP A 148 -6.18 9.43 10.06
N ALA A 149 -5.34 8.42 9.84
CA ALA A 149 -4.99 7.42 10.84
C ALA A 149 -4.29 8.04 12.07
N LEU A 150 -3.39 9.01 11.87
CA LEU A 150 -2.67 9.66 12.96
C LEU A 150 -3.54 10.64 13.77
N ALA A 151 -4.60 11.17 13.16
CA ALA A 151 -5.56 12.05 13.84
C ALA A 151 -6.40 11.29 14.87
N ASP A 152 -6.55 9.98 14.71
CA ASP A 152 -7.18 9.09 15.68
C ASP A 152 -6.13 8.35 16.52
N PHE A 153 -6.06 8.66 17.81
CA PHE A 153 -5.06 8.08 18.71
C PHE A 153 -5.25 6.59 18.99
N ASP A 154 -6.47 6.06 18.83
CA ASP A 154 -6.76 4.65 19.14
C ASP A 154 -6.47 3.73 17.94
N THR A 155 -6.38 4.27 16.73
CA THR A 155 -6.18 3.49 15.49
C THR A 155 -4.71 3.07 15.29
N VAL A 156 -3.75 3.88 15.76
CA VAL A 156 -2.31 3.62 15.54
C VAL A 156 -1.58 3.37 16.87
N PRO A 157 -0.92 2.21 17.04
CA PRO A 157 -0.08 1.94 18.20
C PRO A 157 0.98 3.03 18.42
N ALA A 158 1.19 3.44 19.67
CA ALA A 158 2.05 4.57 20.03
C ALA A 158 3.52 4.40 19.58
N ASP A 159 4.01 3.17 19.48
CA ASP A 159 5.34 2.81 19.00
C ASP A 159 5.49 2.87 17.47
N GLU A 160 4.37 2.88 16.73
CA GLU A 160 4.36 3.03 15.27
C GLU A 160 4.17 4.48 14.80
N ARG A 161 3.61 5.36 15.65
CA ARG A 161 3.24 6.74 15.26
C ARG A 161 4.41 7.54 14.70
N ALA A 162 5.61 7.43 15.30
CA ALA A 162 6.79 8.12 14.78
C ALA A 162 7.17 7.68 13.35
N VAL A 163 7.05 6.39 13.05
CA VAL A 163 7.36 5.82 11.73
C VAL A 163 6.36 6.30 10.69
N ILE A 164 5.06 6.32 11.02
CA ILE A 164 4.03 6.82 10.11
C ILE A 164 4.17 8.33 9.88
N THR A 165 4.43 9.09 10.94
CA THR A 165 4.65 10.55 10.84
C THR A 165 5.80 10.88 9.90
N TYR A 166 6.92 10.14 10.01
CA TYR A 166 8.02 10.24 9.04
C TYR A 166 7.55 9.87 7.62
N LEU A 167 6.83 8.76 7.48
CA LEU A 167 6.39 8.25 6.19
C LEU A 167 5.49 9.25 5.46
N VAL A 168 4.58 9.93 6.18
CA VAL A 168 3.78 11.02 5.62
C VAL A 168 4.68 12.11 5.03
N GLY A 169 5.70 12.56 5.77
CA GLY A 169 6.66 13.55 5.28
C GLY A 169 7.42 13.07 4.04
N GLU A 170 7.87 11.83 4.02
CA GLU A 170 8.58 11.24 2.90
C GLU A 170 7.70 11.09 1.64
N LEU A 171 6.42 10.76 1.81
CA LEU A 171 5.47 10.71 0.70
C LEU A 171 5.22 12.09 0.10
N TRP A 172 5.04 13.12 0.93
CA TRP A 172 4.90 14.51 0.46
C TRP A 172 6.15 14.99 -0.27
N ARG A 173 7.35 14.69 0.26
CA ARG A 173 8.63 15.01 -0.38
C ARG A 173 8.71 14.39 -1.77
N ARG A 174 8.39 13.10 -1.89
CA ARG A 174 8.46 12.34 -3.14
C ARG A 174 7.49 12.82 -4.22
N ILE A 175 6.41 13.49 -3.85
CA ILE A 175 5.50 14.13 -4.80
C ILE A 175 5.79 15.62 -5.03
N GLY A 176 6.84 16.17 -4.39
CA GLY A 176 7.32 17.54 -4.57
C GLY A 176 6.71 18.59 -3.64
N ASP A 177 5.93 18.20 -2.63
CA ASP A 177 5.42 19.15 -1.62
C ASP A 177 6.40 19.27 -0.45
N GLU A 178 7.46 20.05 -0.67
CA GLU A 178 8.53 20.26 0.32
C GLU A 178 8.05 20.89 1.62
N ARG A 179 7.00 21.74 1.55
CA ARG A 179 6.44 22.40 2.72
C ARG A 179 5.77 21.39 3.64
N GLN A 180 4.85 20.58 3.10
CA GLN A 180 4.23 19.51 3.87
C GLN A 180 5.28 18.52 4.38
N ALA A 181 6.25 18.15 3.55
CA ALA A 181 7.32 17.25 3.96
C ALA A 181 8.06 17.75 5.21
N ALA A 182 8.54 19.00 5.19
CA ALA A 182 9.25 19.60 6.31
C ALA A 182 8.38 19.68 7.58
N GLU A 183 7.11 20.10 7.44
CA GLU A 183 6.16 20.15 8.56
C GLU A 183 5.94 18.79 9.22
N TRP A 184 5.92 17.70 8.43
CA TRP A 184 5.75 16.35 8.93
C TRP A 184 7.03 15.77 9.53
N PHE A 185 8.20 16.04 8.94
CA PHE A 185 9.48 15.64 9.52
C PHE A 185 9.70 16.29 10.90
N ASP A 186 9.32 17.57 11.08
CA ASP A 186 9.42 18.26 12.37
C ASP A 186 8.52 17.68 13.47
N ARG A 187 7.47 16.95 13.11
CA ARG A 187 6.56 16.30 14.06
C ARG A 187 7.08 14.98 14.61
N VAL A 188 8.03 14.33 13.92
CA VAL A 188 8.50 12.98 14.28
C VAL A 188 8.98 12.91 15.72
N VAL A 189 9.71 13.93 16.19
CA VAL A 189 10.24 14.01 17.56
C VAL A 189 9.17 13.95 18.64
N ALA A 190 7.98 14.50 18.38
CA ALA A 190 6.88 14.50 19.34
C ALA A 190 6.19 13.14 19.46
N GLU A 191 6.36 12.26 18.49
CA GLU A 191 5.75 10.93 18.43
C GLU A 191 6.68 9.82 18.96
N ILE A 192 7.89 10.18 19.41
CA ILE A 192 8.87 9.23 19.94
C ILE A 192 8.48 8.81 21.35
N THR A 193 8.34 7.50 21.54
CA THR A 193 8.00 6.86 22.81
C THR A 193 9.16 6.03 23.36
N ASP A 194 10.05 5.54 22.50
CA ASP A 194 11.32 4.91 22.85
C ASP A 194 12.50 5.63 22.15
N PRO A 195 13.16 6.59 22.82
CA PRO A 195 14.26 7.34 22.23
C PRO A 195 15.42 6.49 21.73
N VAL A 196 15.66 5.32 22.33
CA VAL A 196 16.78 4.45 21.93
C VAL A 196 16.36 3.64 20.69
N GLY A 197 15.25 2.91 20.78
CA GLY A 197 14.75 2.05 19.70
C GLY A 197 14.27 2.81 18.46
N GLN A 198 13.86 4.07 18.62
CA GLN A 198 13.36 4.93 17.54
C GLN A 198 14.35 6.04 17.13
N SER A 199 15.58 6.04 17.66
CA SER A 199 16.60 7.02 17.26
C SER A 199 16.84 7.05 15.73
N TRP A 200 16.76 5.89 15.08
CA TRP A 200 16.95 5.75 13.64
C TRP A 200 15.91 6.51 12.81
N ILE A 201 14.64 6.58 13.23
CA ILE A 201 13.60 7.26 12.47
C ILE A 201 13.76 8.78 12.56
N LEU A 202 14.20 9.29 13.72
CA LEU A 202 14.54 10.70 13.89
C LEU A 202 15.70 11.12 12.98
N MET A 203 16.76 10.33 12.99
CA MET A 203 17.91 10.59 12.11
C MET A 203 17.52 10.54 10.63
N THR A 204 16.61 9.62 10.27
CA THR A 204 16.12 9.50 8.89
C THR A 204 15.28 10.72 8.51
N ALA A 205 14.39 11.18 9.39
CA ALA A 205 13.58 12.38 9.16
C ALA A 205 14.46 13.62 8.93
N GLU A 206 15.48 13.82 9.77
CA GLU A 206 16.43 14.93 9.61
C GLU A 206 17.23 14.80 8.31
N GLN A 207 17.73 13.60 7.99
CA GLN A 207 18.44 13.35 6.73
C GLN A 207 17.55 13.66 5.52
N GLN A 208 16.29 13.21 5.48
CA GLN A 208 15.40 13.48 4.36
C GLN A 208 15.00 14.96 4.24
N LYS A 209 15.00 15.69 5.35
CA LYS A 209 14.74 17.13 5.37
C LYS A 209 15.91 17.94 4.81
N VAL A 210 17.16 17.57 5.12
CA VAL A 210 18.36 18.36 4.77
C VAL A 210 19.02 17.89 3.48
N GLU A 211 19.20 16.59 3.32
CA GLU A 211 19.91 15.98 2.19
C GLU A 211 19.18 14.68 1.78
N PRO A 212 18.06 14.78 1.04
CA PRO A 212 17.23 13.62 0.76
C PRO A 212 17.95 12.54 -0.03
N ARG A 213 17.63 11.29 0.30
CA ARG A 213 18.21 10.10 -0.33
C ARG A 213 17.11 9.20 -0.82
N GLU A 214 17.41 8.48 -1.89
CA GLU A 214 16.45 7.55 -2.49
C GLU A 214 16.39 6.21 -1.75
N TRP A 215 17.52 5.78 -1.18
CA TRP A 215 17.73 4.47 -0.57
C TRP A 215 18.27 4.63 0.85
N PHE A 216 17.90 3.69 1.72
CA PHE A 216 18.63 3.47 2.97
C PHE A 216 20.03 2.92 2.65
N THR A 217 21.04 3.48 3.31
CA THR A 217 22.46 3.09 3.19
C THR A 217 22.86 2.09 4.26
#